data_AF-U2C8D3-F1
#
_entry.id   AF-U2C8D3-F1
#
_cell.length_a   1.000
_cell.length_b   1.000
_cell.length_c   1.000
_cell.angle_alpha   90.00
_cell.angle_beta   90.00
_cell.angle_gamma   90.00
#
_symmetry.space_group_name_H-M   'P 1'
#
loop_
_entity.id
_entity.type
_entity.pdbx_description
1 polymer ?
#
loop_
_entity_poly.entity_id
_entity_poly.type
_entity_poly.pdbx_seq_one_letter_code
_entity_poly.pdbx_strand_id
1 'polypeptide(L)'
;MIRLTQNQIQQKIDFINQYLHAVNAATASQVDANANVTSKNIATMEAEINKDINIQINRELVRRKISELFGEELAGEYIRQIEAHEIYVHDETSLKPYCVSISMYPFLLDGLMKLGGESRAPKHLESFCGEFVNLVFAISSQFAGALATVEFLLYFDHFAAKDYGEDYLETHPKVIENHLQHVVYAINQPAAARGYQSVFWNISLYDEPYFESMFGEFVFPDMSRPSYDRLFKLQHFFLKWFNAERLKAILTFPVVTAAMLTAKGKPVDQDFAHMCAGELSEGNSFFVYQSESADSLASCCRLRNEISDHTFSYSLGAGGVATGSINVITLNMNRLVQQKRNLAEEVRKIHKYQVAFRKLIEEYKEAGLLPVYDAGFISLDKQFLTIGINGMVEAAEYLDIAPTNNEQYKEFVRHHLKIIYDENRKARELYGYMFNTEFVPAENLGVKNALWDKKAGLFSPRECYNSYFYAVEDEHVNVLDKIILHGKEFIEYLDGGSALHLNLEETPNKEGFLKLLNATALAGCNYFCFNIRITICNECNHIDKRTLFECPHCHSENVDHATRVIGYLKRVSCFSTARQKEHKLRHYHVK
;
A
#
# COMPACT_ATOMS: atom_id res chain seq x y z
N MET A 1 38.07 -0.09 12.61
CA MET A 1 37.49 0.59 11.43
C MET A 1 37.48 -0.41 10.28
N ILE A 2 36.30 -0.72 9.73
CA ILE A 2 36.18 -1.61 8.57
C ILE A 2 36.79 -0.86 7.38
N ARG A 3 37.78 -1.45 6.70
CA ARG A 3 38.42 -0.86 5.51
C ARG A 3 37.79 -1.46 4.26
N LEU A 4 37.16 -0.63 3.43
CA LEU A 4 36.68 -1.04 2.12
C LEU A 4 37.87 -1.33 1.20
N THR A 5 37.70 -2.30 0.30
CA THR A 5 38.65 -2.54 -0.79
C THR A 5 38.61 -1.40 -1.79
N GLN A 6 39.69 -1.21 -2.56
CA GLN A 6 39.72 -0.18 -3.60
C GLN A 6 38.59 -0.35 -4.64
N ASN A 7 38.24 -1.60 -4.95
CA ASN A 7 37.13 -1.91 -5.86
C ASN A 7 35.78 -1.46 -5.28
N GLN A 8 35.50 -1.76 -4.00
CA GLN A 8 34.27 -1.30 -3.34
C GLN A 8 34.18 0.22 -3.30
N ILE A 9 35.29 0.92 -3.01
CA ILE A 9 35.34 2.39 -3.07
C ILE A 9 35.02 2.88 -4.48
N GLN A 10 35.63 2.29 -5.50
CA GLN A 10 35.39 2.67 -6.89
C GLN A 10 33.92 2.45 -7.28
N GLN A 11 33.30 1.33 -6.90
CA GLN A 11 31.87 1.07 -7.13
C GLN A 11 30.98 2.15 -6.49
N LYS A 12 31.31 2.63 -5.28
CA LYS A 12 30.57 3.73 -4.64
C LYS A 12 30.76 5.06 -5.37
N ILE A 13 31.98 5.34 -5.85
CA ILE A 13 32.26 6.53 -6.66
C ILE A 13 31.51 6.47 -8.00
N ASP A 14 31.49 5.31 -8.65
CA ASP A 14 30.79 5.10 -9.92
C ASP A 14 29.27 5.28 -9.74
N PHE A 15 28.70 4.80 -8.63
CA PHE A 15 27.31 5.08 -8.26
C PHE A 15 27.05 6.59 -8.14
N ILE A 16 27.90 7.33 -7.44
CA ILE A 16 27.78 8.79 -7.31
C ILE A 16 27.81 9.45 -8.69
N ASN A 17 28.76 9.06 -9.55
CA ASN A 17 28.86 9.59 -10.91
C ASN A 17 27.59 9.31 -11.73
N GLN A 18 27.00 8.11 -11.61
CA GLN A 18 25.74 7.79 -12.28
C GLN A 18 24.57 8.63 -11.71
N TYR A 19 24.50 8.78 -10.39
CA TYR A 19 23.48 9.57 -9.71
C TYR A 19 23.52 11.05 -10.14
N LEU A 20 24.72 11.63 -10.33
CA LEU A 20 24.90 12.99 -10.85
C LEU A 20 24.20 13.20 -12.21
N HIS A 21 24.18 12.17 -13.06
CA HIS A 21 23.59 12.24 -14.41
C HIS A 21 22.16 11.68 -14.53
N ALA A 22 21.60 11.11 -13.47
CA ALA A 22 20.24 10.58 -13.49
C ALA A 22 19.17 11.68 -13.62
N VAL A 23 18.10 11.38 -14.36
CA VAL A 23 17.01 12.31 -14.70
C VAL A 23 16.08 12.59 -13.51
N ASN A 24 15.80 11.58 -12.67
CA ASN A 24 15.01 11.72 -11.45
C ASN A 24 15.52 10.75 -10.36
N ALA A 25 15.08 10.94 -9.11
CA ALA A 25 15.53 10.13 -7.97
C ALA A 25 15.18 8.64 -8.13
N ALA A 26 13.99 8.31 -8.63
CA ALA A 26 13.58 6.94 -8.87
C ALA A 26 14.50 6.22 -9.88
N THR A 27 14.84 6.87 -11.00
CA THR A 27 15.77 6.32 -12.00
C THR A 27 17.21 6.24 -11.48
N ALA A 28 17.58 7.10 -10.53
CA ALA A 28 18.89 7.10 -9.92
C ALA A 28 19.10 5.94 -8.92
N SER A 29 18.02 5.38 -8.37
CA SER A 29 18.11 4.19 -7.51
C SER A 29 18.38 2.94 -8.36
N GLN A 30 19.45 2.22 -8.03
CA GLN A 30 19.83 1.00 -8.74
C GLN A 30 19.09 -0.24 -8.24
N VAL A 31 18.67 -0.25 -6.97
CA VAL A 31 18.18 -1.46 -6.30
C VAL A 31 16.72 -1.37 -5.90
N ASP A 32 16.21 -0.18 -5.56
CA ASP A 32 14.86 0.00 -5.06
C ASP A 32 14.34 1.41 -5.37
N ALA A 33 13.93 1.60 -6.63
CA ALA A 33 13.37 2.86 -7.08
C ALA A 33 12.03 3.16 -6.40
N ASN A 34 11.90 4.36 -5.86
CA ASN A 34 10.71 4.77 -5.14
C ASN A 34 10.26 6.14 -5.61
N ALA A 35 9.12 6.20 -6.33
CA ALA A 35 8.61 7.47 -6.86
C ALA A 35 8.15 8.46 -5.78
N ASN A 36 8.07 8.03 -4.52
CA ASN A 36 7.79 8.91 -3.39
C ASN A 36 8.93 9.91 -3.14
N VAL A 37 10.16 9.60 -3.55
CA VAL A 37 11.28 10.55 -3.52
C VAL A 37 11.22 11.44 -4.76
N THR A 38 10.81 12.69 -4.57
CA THR A 38 10.56 13.64 -5.67
C THR A 38 11.80 14.34 -6.18
N SER A 39 12.74 14.63 -5.28
CA SER A 39 13.88 15.50 -5.56
C SER A 39 15.19 14.73 -5.45
N LYS A 40 16.01 14.83 -6.50
CA LYS A 40 17.39 14.35 -6.48
C LYS A 40 18.22 15.31 -5.62
N ASN A 41 18.65 14.86 -4.45
CA ASN A 41 19.48 15.64 -3.54
C ASN A 41 20.55 14.77 -2.86
N ILE A 42 21.43 15.39 -2.07
CA ILE A 42 22.54 14.71 -1.39
C ILE A 42 22.06 13.73 -0.31
N ALA A 43 21.02 14.06 0.45
CA ALA A 43 20.51 13.19 1.51
C ALA A 43 19.90 11.90 0.95
N THR A 44 19.21 11.99 -0.20
CA THR A 44 18.74 10.81 -0.93
C THR A 44 19.91 9.98 -1.44
N MET A 45 20.94 10.60 -2.02
CA MET A 45 22.12 9.87 -2.51
C MET A 45 22.84 9.11 -1.38
N GLU A 46 23.01 9.75 -0.22
CA GLU A 46 23.62 9.13 0.96
C GLU A 46 22.79 7.98 1.53
N ALA A 47 21.46 8.05 1.44
CA ALA A 47 20.58 6.95 1.83
C ALA A 47 20.65 5.77 0.85
N GLU A 48 20.88 6.02 -0.45
CA GLU A 48 20.95 4.98 -1.49
C GLU A 48 22.30 4.25 -1.54
N ILE A 49 23.42 4.96 -1.29
CA ILE A 49 24.78 4.48 -1.58
C ILE A 49 25.16 3.17 -0.88
N ASN A 50 24.53 2.85 0.25
CA ASN A 50 24.84 1.66 1.07
C ASN A 50 23.74 0.58 1.03
N LYS A 51 22.70 0.73 0.20
CA LYS A 51 21.59 -0.22 0.17
C LYS A 51 22.02 -1.65 -0.23
N ASP A 52 22.97 -1.77 -1.14
CA ASP A 52 23.60 -3.04 -1.54
C ASP A 52 24.30 -3.77 -0.38
N ILE A 53 24.91 -3.02 0.54
CA ILE A 53 25.55 -3.57 1.75
C ILE A 53 24.46 -4.07 2.70
N ASN A 54 23.40 -3.28 2.91
CA ASN A 54 22.27 -3.68 3.76
C ASN A 54 21.60 -4.96 3.23
N ILE A 55 21.40 -5.07 1.92
CA ILE A 55 20.85 -6.29 1.29
C ILE A 55 21.70 -7.51 1.64
N GLN A 56 23.02 -7.42 1.48
CA GLN A 56 23.92 -8.55 1.77
C GLN A 56 23.90 -8.94 3.25
N ILE A 57 23.90 -7.95 4.15
CA ILE A 57 23.82 -8.19 5.59
C ILE A 57 22.50 -8.86 5.94
N ASN A 58 21.37 -8.34 5.43
CA ASN A 58 20.04 -8.88 5.70
C ASN A 58 19.94 -10.33 5.23
N ARG A 59 20.36 -10.61 3.98
CA ARG A 59 20.39 -11.97 3.43
C ARG A 59 21.22 -12.92 4.27
N GLU A 60 22.40 -12.51 4.74
CA GLU A 60 23.24 -13.36 5.59
C GLU A 60 22.61 -13.61 6.96
N LEU A 61 21.97 -12.61 7.56
CA LEU A 61 21.25 -12.77 8.84
C LEU A 61 20.11 -13.80 8.69
N VAL A 62 19.30 -13.66 7.65
CA VAL A 62 18.20 -14.60 7.37
C VAL A 62 18.74 -15.99 7.04
N ARG A 63 19.76 -16.09 6.18
CA ARG A 63 20.43 -17.37 5.84
C ARG A 63 20.92 -18.09 7.09
N ARG A 64 21.60 -17.39 8.00
CA ARG A 64 22.07 -17.94 9.27
C ARG A 64 20.92 -18.43 10.14
N LYS A 65 19.83 -17.65 10.24
CA LYS A 65 18.66 -18.04 10.99
C LYS A 65 17.93 -19.25 10.37
N ILE A 66 17.89 -19.35 9.04
CA ILE A 66 17.38 -20.54 8.34
C ILE A 66 18.26 -21.76 8.66
N SER A 67 19.59 -21.61 8.63
CA SER A 67 20.52 -22.70 8.94
C SER A 67 20.32 -23.21 10.36
N GLU A 68 20.15 -22.29 11.32
CA GLU A 68 19.87 -22.60 12.72
C GLU A 68 18.55 -23.36 12.91
N LEU A 69 17.47 -22.92 12.25
CA LEU A 69 16.12 -23.47 12.46
C LEU A 69 15.79 -24.69 11.60
N PHE A 70 16.35 -24.76 10.39
CA PHE A 70 15.93 -25.69 9.35
C PHE A 70 17.09 -26.39 8.61
N GLY A 71 18.33 -26.07 8.95
CA GLY A 71 19.53 -26.70 8.40
C GLY A 71 20.17 -25.96 7.23
N GLU A 72 21.45 -26.24 7.01
CA GLU A 72 22.30 -25.54 6.03
C GLU A 72 21.83 -25.74 4.58
N GLU A 73 21.24 -26.88 4.26
CA GLU A 73 20.71 -27.16 2.91
C GLU A 73 19.63 -26.13 2.53
N LEU A 74 18.65 -25.89 3.41
CA LEU A 74 17.60 -24.93 3.16
C LEU A 74 18.11 -23.49 3.14
N ALA A 75 19.14 -23.20 3.93
CA ALA A 75 19.81 -21.90 3.94
C ALA A 75 20.53 -21.62 2.61
N GLY A 76 21.19 -22.64 2.04
CA GLY A 76 21.75 -22.56 0.69
C GLY A 76 20.67 -22.39 -0.38
N GLU A 77 19.56 -23.12 -0.25
CA GLU A 77 18.42 -23.01 -1.17
C GLU A 77 17.81 -21.60 -1.17
N TYR A 78 17.69 -20.94 -0.02
CA TYR A 78 17.20 -19.55 0.07
C TYR A 78 18.01 -18.60 -0.81
N ILE A 79 19.34 -18.65 -0.70
CA ILE A 79 20.24 -17.82 -1.51
C ILE A 79 20.12 -18.20 -2.98
N ARG A 80 20.09 -19.51 -3.30
CA ARG A 80 19.92 -19.99 -4.68
C ARG A 80 18.62 -19.47 -5.30
N GLN A 81 17.48 -19.49 -4.60
CA GLN A 81 16.21 -19.03 -5.15
C GLN A 81 16.22 -17.53 -5.47
N ILE A 82 16.88 -16.73 -4.64
CA ILE A 82 17.06 -15.29 -4.88
C ILE A 82 17.96 -15.07 -6.10
N GLU A 83 19.12 -15.73 -6.15
CA GLU A 83 20.09 -15.60 -7.25
C GLU A 83 19.57 -16.19 -8.57
N ALA A 84 18.72 -17.21 -8.51
CA ALA A 84 18.01 -17.79 -9.64
C ALA A 84 16.73 -17.03 -9.99
N HIS A 85 16.40 -15.95 -9.26
CA HIS A 85 15.27 -15.05 -9.52
C HIS A 85 13.91 -15.78 -9.53
N GLU A 86 13.81 -16.87 -8.76
CA GLU A 86 12.58 -17.62 -8.50
C GLU A 86 11.71 -16.91 -7.47
N ILE A 87 12.37 -16.23 -6.52
CA ILE A 87 11.73 -15.42 -5.49
C ILE A 87 12.33 -14.00 -5.46
N TYR A 88 11.57 -13.06 -4.92
CA TYR A 88 11.99 -11.71 -4.63
C TYR A 88 11.62 -11.34 -3.19
N VAL A 89 12.62 -11.01 -2.39
CA VAL A 89 12.39 -10.52 -1.02
C VAL A 89 12.27 -8.99 -1.08
N HIS A 90 11.15 -8.46 -0.60
CA HIS A 90 10.92 -7.02 -0.61
C HIS A 90 11.69 -6.31 0.50
N ASP A 91 12.02 -5.04 0.27
CA ASP A 91 12.64 -4.14 1.26
C ASP A 91 13.90 -4.66 1.96
N GLU A 92 14.66 -5.58 1.33
CA GLU A 92 15.93 -6.13 1.86
C GLU A 92 16.99 -5.05 2.16
N THR A 93 16.79 -3.83 1.65
CA THR A 93 17.61 -2.64 1.94
C THR A 93 17.47 -2.14 3.38
N SER A 94 16.48 -2.67 4.12
CA SER A 94 16.14 -2.36 5.51
C SER A 94 16.16 -3.63 6.36
N LEU A 95 16.55 -3.49 7.63
CA LEU A 95 16.49 -4.57 8.65
C LEU A 95 15.19 -4.53 9.47
N LYS A 96 14.26 -3.65 9.09
CA LYS A 96 13.02 -3.36 9.82
C LYS A 96 11.90 -4.28 9.35
N PRO A 97 10.87 -4.51 10.17
CA PRO A 97 9.62 -5.07 9.68
C PRO A 97 9.02 -4.19 8.56
N TYR A 98 8.16 -4.81 7.75
CA TYR A 98 7.64 -4.18 6.54
C TYR A 98 6.63 -3.07 6.82
N CYS A 99 5.34 -3.35 7.01
CA CYS A 99 4.28 -2.34 7.10
C CYS A 99 3.39 -2.50 8.32
N VAL A 100 2.70 -1.42 8.70
CA VAL A 100 1.86 -1.40 9.90
C VAL A 100 0.65 -0.48 9.78
N SER A 101 -0.49 -0.95 10.25
CA SER A 101 -1.63 -0.16 10.70
C SER A 101 -1.62 -0.20 12.22
N ILE A 102 -1.51 0.95 12.88
CA ILE A 102 -1.41 1.00 14.35
C ILE A 102 -2.79 1.20 14.98
N SER A 103 -2.94 0.79 16.25
CA SER A 103 -3.93 1.43 17.11
C SER A 103 -3.31 2.69 17.70
N MET A 104 -3.99 3.81 17.58
CA MET A 104 -3.60 5.08 18.17
C MET A 104 -4.07 5.23 19.62
N TYR A 105 -4.74 4.23 20.21
CA TYR A 105 -5.18 4.33 21.61
C TYR A 105 -4.03 4.58 22.60
N PRO A 106 -2.84 3.94 22.49
CA PRO A 106 -1.69 4.28 23.34
C PRO A 106 -1.26 5.75 23.24
N PHE A 107 -1.42 6.37 22.05
CA PHE A 107 -1.12 7.79 21.86
C PHE A 107 -2.05 8.70 22.66
N LEU A 108 -3.33 8.33 22.84
CA LEU A 108 -4.26 9.06 23.69
C LEU A 108 -3.94 8.96 25.19
N LEU A 109 -3.21 7.93 25.62
CA LEU A 109 -2.86 7.71 27.02
C LEU A 109 -1.50 8.30 27.39
N ASP A 110 -0.51 8.09 26.53
CA ASP A 110 0.89 8.32 26.85
C ASP A 110 1.56 9.38 25.97
N GLY A 111 0.89 9.84 24.91
CA GLY A 111 1.53 10.68 23.89
C GLY A 111 2.69 9.93 23.23
N LEU A 112 3.86 10.57 23.16
CA LEU A 112 5.11 10.00 22.65
C LEU A 112 6.08 9.52 23.73
N MET A 113 5.70 9.58 25.02
CA MET A 113 6.56 9.18 26.14
C MET A 113 7.11 7.75 25.98
N LYS A 114 6.27 6.81 25.53
CA LYS A 114 6.66 5.39 25.34
C LYS A 114 7.50 5.14 24.09
N LEU A 115 7.67 6.13 23.23
CA LEU A 115 8.56 6.08 22.06
C LEU A 115 9.89 6.82 22.30
N GLY A 116 10.17 7.21 23.55
CA GLY A 116 11.38 7.95 23.93
C GLY A 116 11.27 9.47 23.75
N GLY A 117 10.08 9.99 23.45
CA GLY A 117 9.81 11.43 23.43
C GLY A 117 9.43 11.97 24.81
N GLU A 118 9.20 13.29 24.89
CA GLU A 118 8.77 13.98 26.12
C GLU A 118 7.30 14.46 26.07
N SER A 119 6.65 14.29 24.92
CA SER A 119 5.27 14.72 24.70
C SER A 119 4.30 13.76 25.39
N ARG A 120 3.45 14.33 26.27
CA ARG A 120 2.37 13.61 26.96
C ARG A 120 1.09 13.66 26.14
N ALA A 121 0.15 12.77 26.46
CA ALA A 121 -1.16 12.68 25.82
C ALA A 121 -1.78 14.04 25.43
N PRO A 122 -2.25 14.18 24.18
CA PRO A 122 -2.83 15.41 23.69
C PRO A 122 -4.13 15.72 24.42
N LYS A 123 -4.39 17.02 24.65
CA LYS A 123 -5.60 17.49 25.38
C LYS A 123 -6.53 18.34 24.56
N HIS A 124 -6.00 18.96 23.50
CA HIS A 124 -6.62 19.92 22.60
C HIS A 124 -6.31 19.54 21.16
N LEU A 125 -7.13 19.99 20.21
CA LEU A 125 -6.99 19.71 18.78
C LEU A 125 -5.61 20.12 18.24
N GLU A 126 -5.10 21.28 18.67
CA GLU A 126 -3.78 21.75 18.27
C GLU A 126 -2.66 20.81 18.72
N SER A 127 -2.68 20.40 20.01
CA SER A 127 -1.72 19.43 20.54
C SER A 127 -1.84 18.07 19.87
N PHE A 128 -3.06 17.60 19.59
CA PHE A 128 -3.31 16.37 18.85
C PHE A 128 -2.69 16.42 17.45
N CYS A 129 -2.94 17.48 16.68
CA CYS A 129 -2.42 17.63 15.33
C CYS A 129 -0.89 17.70 15.30
N GLY A 130 -0.29 18.53 16.17
CA GLY A 130 1.17 18.69 16.21
C GLY A 130 1.88 17.41 16.67
N GLU A 131 1.37 16.75 17.70
CA GLU A 131 1.97 15.51 18.21
C GLU A 131 1.73 14.32 17.29
N PHE A 132 0.59 14.27 16.58
CA PHE A 132 0.28 13.25 15.58
C PHE A 132 1.29 13.27 14.41
N VAL A 133 1.69 14.46 13.94
CA VAL A 133 2.75 14.56 12.91
C VAL A 133 4.04 13.90 13.40
N ASN A 134 4.44 14.16 14.64
CA ASN A 134 5.62 13.53 15.24
C ASN A 134 5.45 12.02 15.43
N LEU A 135 4.26 11.55 15.82
CA LEU A 135 3.92 10.12 15.92
C LEU A 135 4.13 9.40 14.58
N VAL A 136 3.58 9.97 13.50
CA VAL A 136 3.68 9.41 12.14
C VAL A 136 5.14 9.30 11.69
N PHE A 137 5.97 10.31 11.95
CA PHE A 137 7.40 10.24 11.65
C PHE A 137 8.15 9.24 12.54
N ALA A 138 7.87 9.22 13.85
CA ALA A 138 8.53 8.32 14.80
C ALA A 138 8.26 6.85 14.47
N ILE A 139 7.01 6.50 14.18
CA ILE A 139 6.62 5.13 13.84
C ILE A 139 7.14 4.76 12.45
N SER A 140 6.94 5.61 11.44
CA SER A 140 7.39 5.29 10.08
C SER A 140 8.91 5.16 9.94
N SER A 141 9.69 5.72 10.87
CA SER A 141 11.14 5.50 10.92
C SER A 141 11.53 4.08 11.33
N GLN A 142 10.63 3.29 11.90
CA GLN A 142 10.86 1.94 12.42
C GLN A 142 10.27 0.82 11.54
N PHE A 143 9.63 1.18 10.43
CA PHE A 143 9.07 0.27 9.43
C PHE A 143 9.61 0.63 8.03
N ALA A 144 9.67 -0.34 7.12
CA ALA A 144 10.13 -0.11 5.75
C ALA A 144 9.03 0.46 4.83
N GLY A 145 7.81 -0.02 5.00
CA GLY A 145 6.65 0.25 4.15
C GLY A 145 5.68 1.31 4.71
N ALA A 146 4.40 1.09 4.41
CA ALA A 146 3.32 2.02 4.74
C ALA A 146 2.97 2.05 6.24
N LEU A 147 2.49 3.21 6.68
CA LEU A 147 1.87 3.45 7.99
C LEU A 147 0.40 3.84 7.79
N ALA A 148 -0.52 3.09 8.39
CA ALA A 148 -1.93 3.45 8.45
C ALA A 148 -2.32 3.90 9.87
N THR A 149 -3.09 4.98 9.95
CA THR A 149 -3.68 5.50 11.19
C THR A 149 -5.18 5.63 10.99
N VAL A 150 -5.85 4.48 11.01
CA VAL A 150 -7.24 4.36 10.56
C VAL A 150 -8.26 5.02 11.49
N GLU A 151 -7.82 5.48 12.67
CA GLU A 151 -8.60 6.24 13.67
C GLU A 151 -8.40 7.77 13.55
N PHE A 152 -7.62 8.28 12.59
CA PHE A 152 -7.19 9.68 12.55
C PHE A 152 -8.36 10.68 12.59
N LEU A 153 -9.34 10.53 11.70
CA LEU A 153 -10.49 11.44 11.66
C LEU A 153 -11.41 11.28 12.87
N LEU A 154 -11.53 10.07 13.42
CA LEU A 154 -12.28 9.80 14.65
C LEU A 154 -11.70 10.57 15.84
N TYR A 155 -10.38 10.57 15.99
CA TYR A 155 -9.72 11.25 17.10
C TYR A 155 -9.68 12.76 16.87
N PHE A 156 -9.47 13.18 15.62
CA PHE A 156 -9.58 14.59 15.23
C PHE A 156 -10.95 15.14 15.61
N ASP A 157 -12.02 14.42 15.26
CA ASP A 157 -13.40 14.77 15.58
C ASP A 157 -13.63 14.96 17.08
N HIS A 158 -13.14 14.04 17.91
CA HIS A 158 -13.24 14.14 19.37
C HIS A 158 -12.59 15.42 19.92
N PHE A 159 -11.35 15.71 19.52
CA PHE A 159 -10.66 16.91 20.00
C PHE A 159 -11.27 18.20 19.44
N ALA A 160 -11.79 18.19 18.21
CA ALA A 160 -12.49 19.33 17.63
C ALA A 160 -13.79 19.64 18.37
N ALA A 161 -14.61 18.62 18.66
CA ALA A 161 -15.83 18.77 19.43
C ALA A 161 -15.55 19.25 20.87
N LYS A 162 -14.47 18.76 21.48
CA LYS A 162 -14.05 19.17 22.81
C LYS A 162 -13.67 20.65 22.89
N ASP A 163 -12.92 21.16 21.90
CA ASP A 163 -12.42 22.55 21.93
C ASP A 163 -13.42 23.56 21.37
N TYR A 164 -14.24 23.18 20.38
CA TYR A 164 -15.10 24.10 19.63
C TYR A 164 -16.60 23.78 19.70
N GLY A 165 -17.00 22.71 20.40
CA GLY A 165 -18.39 22.26 20.52
C GLY A 165 -18.80 21.31 19.39
N GLU A 166 -19.94 20.63 19.55
CA GLU A 166 -20.44 19.61 18.62
C GLU A 166 -20.68 20.12 17.18
N ASP A 167 -21.07 21.39 17.04
CA ASP A 167 -21.32 22.06 15.75
C ASP A 167 -20.07 22.80 15.21
N TYR A 168 -18.87 22.28 15.48
CA TYR A 168 -17.61 22.93 15.13
C TYR A 168 -17.41 23.13 13.62
N LEU A 169 -18.01 22.27 12.79
CA LEU A 169 -17.93 22.39 11.32
C LEU A 169 -18.75 23.57 10.80
N GLU A 170 -19.85 23.88 11.45
CA GLU A 170 -20.72 25.00 11.12
C GLU A 170 -20.18 26.31 11.74
N THR A 171 -19.67 26.24 12.96
CA THR A 171 -19.24 27.43 13.73
C THR A 171 -17.78 27.83 13.49
N HIS A 172 -16.89 26.87 13.23
CA HIS A 172 -15.44 27.09 13.11
C HIS A 172 -14.79 26.43 11.86
N PRO A 173 -15.44 26.39 10.67
CA PRO A 173 -14.95 25.62 9.52
C PRO A 173 -13.51 25.95 9.12
N LYS A 174 -13.15 27.25 9.09
CA LYS A 174 -11.79 27.69 8.72
C LYS A 174 -10.71 27.22 9.69
N VAL A 175 -11.04 27.10 10.98
CA VAL A 175 -10.09 26.61 11.99
C VAL A 175 -9.83 25.12 11.75
N ILE A 176 -10.89 24.37 11.45
CA ILE A 176 -10.79 22.94 11.11
C ILE A 176 -9.98 22.71 9.84
N GLU A 177 -10.23 23.49 8.78
CA GLU A 177 -9.42 23.46 7.56
C GLU A 177 -7.94 23.68 7.87
N ASN A 178 -7.61 24.67 8.71
CA ASN A 178 -6.23 24.96 9.07
C ASN A 178 -5.56 23.79 9.82
N HIS A 179 -6.27 23.11 10.72
CA HIS A 179 -5.72 21.95 11.43
C HIS A 179 -5.51 20.75 10.48
N LEU A 180 -6.47 20.47 9.59
CA LEU A 180 -6.31 19.45 8.55
C LEU A 180 -5.15 19.81 7.61
N GLN A 181 -5.05 21.07 7.19
CA GLN A 181 -3.98 21.58 6.34
C GLN A 181 -2.62 21.40 7.01
N HIS A 182 -2.49 21.76 8.29
CA HIS A 182 -1.25 21.60 9.04
C HIS A 182 -0.75 20.14 9.00
N VAL A 183 -1.60 19.17 9.34
CA VAL A 183 -1.21 17.75 9.36
C VAL A 183 -0.88 17.25 7.95
N VAL A 184 -1.77 17.48 6.99
CA VAL A 184 -1.62 16.96 5.63
C VAL A 184 -0.39 17.54 4.94
N TYR A 185 -0.17 18.85 5.02
CA TYR A 185 1.02 19.46 4.41
C TYR A 185 2.30 19.00 5.08
N ALA A 186 2.34 18.92 6.42
CA ALA A 186 3.54 18.50 7.15
C ALA A 186 4.00 17.09 6.75
N ILE A 187 3.07 16.14 6.63
CA ILE A 187 3.40 14.75 6.27
C ILE A 187 3.82 14.61 4.79
N ASN A 188 3.32 15.49 3.92
CA ASN A 188 3.74 15.55 2.51
C ASN A 188 5.05 16.30 2.28
N GLN A 189 5.65 16.92 3.31
CA GLN A 189 6.97 17.53 3.15
C GLN A 189 8.07 16.45 3.11
N PRO A 190 9.19 16.71 2.42
CA PRO A 190 10.34 15.81 2.43
C PRO A 190 10.85 15.59 3.87
N ALA A 191 10.85 14.35 4.33
CA ALA A 191 11.33 14.02 5.66
C ALA A 191 12.86 13.90 5.64
N ALA A 192 13.56 14.92 6.14
CA ALA A 192 15.03 14.97 6.09
C ALA A 192 15.69 13.70 6.70
N ALA A 193 15.16 13.22 7.82
CA ALA A 193 15.67 12.03 8.52
C ALA A 193 15.33 10.67 7.84
N ARG A 194 14.54 10.68 6.75
CA ARG A 194 14.19 9.49 5.96
C ARG A 194 14.68 9.59 4.52
N GLY A 195 15.85 10.19 4.31
CA GLY A 195 16.42 10.34 2.95
C GLY A 195 15.56 11.21 2.03
N TYR A 196 14.85 12.20 2.59
CA TYR A 196 13.91 13.10 1.91
C TYR A 196 12.63 12.43 1.38
N GLN A 197 12.31 11.22 1.84
CA GLN A 197 11.06 10.55 1.50
C GLN A 197 9.94 10.94 2.46
N SER A 198 8.81 11.42 1.93
CA SER A 198 7.59 11.64 2.73
C SER A 198 7.04 10.32 3.26
N VAL A 199 6.28 10.36 4.36
CA VAL A 199 5.72 9.13 4.94
C VAL A 199 4.62 8.59 4.05
N PHE A 200 4.70 7.30 3.68
CA PHE A 200 3.57 6.62 3.05
C PHE A 200 2.47 6.41 4.09
N TRP A 201 1.61 7.41 4.18
CA TRP A 201 0.57 7.52 5.20
C TRP A 201 -0.82 7.22 4.61
N ASN A 202 -1.59 6.39 5.33
CA ASN A 202 -2.95 5.99 4.95
C ASN A 202 -3.96 6.33 6.05
N ILE A 203 -5.16 6.74 5.64
CA ILE A 203 -6.33 6.90 6.50
C ILE A 203 -7.56 6.22 5.90
N SER A 204 -8.55 5.96 6.74
CA SER A 204 -9.81 5.35 6.35
C SER A 204 -11.00 6.27 6.60
N LEU A 205 -12.02 6.13 5.75
CA LEU A 205 -13.38 6.65 5.96
C LEU A 205 -14.31 5.45 6.13
N TYR A 206 -15.33 5.58 6.96
CA TYR A 206 -16.25 4.50 7.28
C TYR A 206 -17.69 4.90 7.02
N ASP A 207 -18.43 3.96 6.45
CA ASP A 207 -19.89 3.95 6.51
C ASP A 207 -20.38 3.57 7.92
N GLU A 208 -21.69 3.64 8.15
CA GLU A 208 -22.28 3.38 9.47
C GLU A 208 -22.00 1.95 9.96
N PRO A 209 -22.20 0.88 9.15
CA PRO A 209 -21.89 -0.47 9.60
C PRO A 209 -20.42 -0.71 9.96
N TYR A 210 -19.46 -0.17 9.19
CA TYR A 210 -18.04 -0.28 9.55
C TYR A 210 -17.73 0.49 10.82
N PHE A 211 -18.27 1.71 10.97
CA PHE A 211 -18.11 2.49 12.18
C PHE A 211 -18.61 1.72 13.41
N GLU A 212 -19.82 1.16 13.36
CA GLU A 212 -20.40 0.40 14.47
C GLU A 212 -19.59 -0.86 14.78
N SER A 213 -19.14 -1.58 13.75
CA SER A 213 -18.33 -2.79 13.92
C SER A 213 -16.98 -2.49 14.60
N MET A 214 -16.32 -1.40 14.20
CA MET A 214 -14.98 -1.05 14.66
C MET A 214 -14.99 -0.25 15.96
N PHE A 215 -15.95 0.66 16.13
CA PHE A 215 -15.94 1.70 17.16
C PHE A 215 -17.20 1.73 18.05
N GLY A 216 -18.20 0.88 17.83
CA GLY A 216 -19.44 0.90 18.63
C GLY A 216 -19.25 0.68 20.15
N GLU A 217 -18.19 -0.03 20.53
CA GLU A 217 -17.78 -0.23 21.94
C GLU A 217 -16.57 0.62 22.35
N PHE A 218 -16.06 1.47 21.44
CA PHE A 218 -14.91 2.31 21.72
C PHE A 218 -15.29 3.46 22.68
N VAL A 219 -14.41 3.75 23.62
CA VAL A 219 -14.51 4.92 24.51
C VAL A 219 -13.17 5.64 24.53
N PHE A 220 -13.22 6.97 24.55
CA PHE A 220 -12.04 7.80 24.77
C PHE A 220 -11.59 7.72 26.25
N PRO A 221 -10.36 8.15 26.58
CA PRO A 221 -9.88 8.14 27.98
C PRO A 221 -10.74 8.94 28.96
N ASP A 222 -11.54 9.89 28.48
CA ASP A 222 -12.50 10.66 29.28
C ASP A 222 -13.90 10.03 29.36
N MET A 223 -14.03 8.77 28.91
CA MET A 223 -15.26 7.97 28.85
C MET A 223 -16.32 8.48 27.85
N SER A 224 -16.01 9.50 27.05
CA SER A 224 -16.88 9.90 25.93
C SER A 224 -16.88 8.82 24.83
N ARG A 225 -17.98 8.77 24.07
CA ARG A 225 -18.16 7.87 22.93
C ARG A 225 -18.07 8.64 21.61
N PRO A 226 -17.57 8.02 20.54
CA PRO A 226 -17.60 8.63 19.22
C PRO A 226 -19.04 8.76 18.71
N SER A 227 -19.28 9.73 17.82
CA SER A 227 -20.56 9.96 17.15
C SER A 227 -20.42 9.67 15.66
N TYR A 228 -21.19 8.72 15.14
CA TYR A 228 -21.22 8.46 13.69
C TYR A 228 -21.68 9.70 12.91
N ASP A 229 -22.78 10.34 13.33
CA ASP A 229 -23.32 11.52 12.63
C ASP A 229 -22.29 12.64 12.47
N ARG A 230 -21.52 12.92 13.54
CA ARG A 230 -20.48 13.96 13.52
C ARG A 230 -19.29 13.53 12.67
N LEU A 231 -18.87 12.27 12.80
CA LEU A 231 -17.82 11.71 11.95
C LEU A 231 -18.21 11.74 10.47
N PHE A 232 -19.44 11.37 10.11
CA PHE A 232 -19.96 11.40 8.75
C PHE A 232 -19.85 12.80 8.16
N LYS A 233 -20.28 13.83 8.91
CA LYS A 233 -20.09 15.25 8.52
C LYS A 233 -18.62 15.60 8.33
N LEU A 234 -17.73 15.21 9.25
CA LEU A 234 -16.30 15.49 9.15
C LEU A 234 -15.65 14.77 7.95
N GLN A 235 -16.01 13.52 7.67
CA GLN A 235 -15.50 12.75 6.53
C GLN A 235 -15.89 13.43 5.21
N HIS A 236 -17.14 13.88 5.09
CA HIS A 236 -17.60 14.64 3.93
C HIS A 236 -16.86 15.97 3.81
N PHE A 237 -16.73 16.71 4.91
CA PHE A 237 -15.98 17.97 4.98
C PHE A 237 -14.52 17.79 4.54
N PHE A 238 -13.85 16.76 5.07
CA PHE A 238 -12.48 16.40 4.73
C PHE A 238 -12.35 16.08 3.24
N LEU A 239 -13.24 15.26 2.67
CA LEU A 239 -13.20 14.94 1.24
C LEU A 239 -13.35 16.20 0.38
N LYS A 240 -14.32 17.07 0.68
CA LYS A 240 -14.54 18.35 -0.02
C LYS A 240 -13.31 19.25 0.06
N TRP A 241 -12.81 19.48 1.27
CA TRP A 241 -11.64 20.31 1.51
C TRP A 241 -10.40 19.73 0.80
N PHE A 242 -10.12 18.45 0.96
CA PHE A 242 -8.94 17.80 0.37
C PHE A 242 -9.01 17.79 -1.15
N ASN A 243 -10.20 17.63 -1.73
CA ASN A 243 -10.43 17.73 -3.16
C ASN A 243 -10.10 19.15 -3.67
N ALA A 244 -10.53 20.19 -2.96
CA ALA A 244 -10.23 21.58 -3.30
C ALA A 244 -8.74 21.90 -3.12
N GLU A 245 -8.11 21.41 -2.04
CA GLU A 245 -6.69 21.60 -1.77
C GLU A 245 -5.81 20.95 -2.84
N ARG A 246 -6.28 19.85 -3.43
CA ARG A 246 -5.64 19.18 -4.57
C ARG A 246 -5.59 19.97 -5.87
N LEU A 247 -6.27 21.10 -5.95
CA LEU A 247 -6.11 22.07 -7.04
C LEU A 247 -4.93 23.03 -6.81
N LYS A 248 -4.41 23.10 -5.58
CA LYS A 248 -3.26 23.92 -5.19
C LYS A 248 -1.96 23.11 -5.15
N ALA A 249 -2.03 21.87 -4.67
CA ALA A 249 -0.90 20.95 -4.58
C ALA A 249 -1.38 19.49 -4.71
N ILE A 250 -0.60 18.60 -5.33
CA ILE A 250 -1.03 17.20 -5.59
C ILE A 250 -1.41 16.45 -4.32
N LEU A 251 -0.66 16.67 -3.23
CA LEU A 251 -0.83 16.02 -1.92
C LEU A 251 -1.02 14.50 -2.06
N THR A 252 0.10 13.80 -2.30
CA THR A 252 0.14 12.34 -2.47
C THR A 252 -0.44 11.62 -1.26
N PHE A 253 -0.20 12.14 -0.05
CA PHE A 253 -0.70 11.59 1.20
C PHE A 253 -1.74 12.51 1.87
N PRO A 254 -2.62 11.98 2.74
CA PRO A 254 -2.81 10.55 2.97
C PRO A 254 -3.38 9.87 1.71
N VAL A 255 -3.05 8.59 1.54
CA VAL A 255 -3.86 7.72 0.70
C VAL A 255 -5.14 7.43 1.50
N VAL A 256 -6.28 7.75 0.90
CA VAL A 256 -7.60 7.66 1.54
C VAL A 256 -8.30 6.41 1.04
N THR A 257 -8.85 5.61 1.95
CA THR A 257 -9.70 4.45 1.62
C THR A 257 -11.09 4.62 2.24
N ALA A 258 -12.14 4.58 1.43
CA ALA A 258 -13.53 4.55 1.90
C ALA A 258 -14.01 3.11 2.04
N ALA A 259 -14.25 2.66 3.27
CA ALA A 259 -14.77 1.32 3.57
C ALA A 259 -16.30 1.31 3.54
N MET A 260 -16.86 0.41 2.73
CA MET A 260 -18.30 0.28 2.49
C MET A 260 -18.74 -1.17 2.66
N LEU A 261 -19.65 -1.42 3.60
CA LEU A 261 -20.31 -2.71 3.70
C LEU A 261 -21.23 -2.89 2.50
N THR A 262 -21.20 -4.07 1.90
CA THR A 262 -22.06 -4.43 0.78
C THR A 262 -22.96 -5.60 1.15
N ALA A 263 -24.18 -5.60 0.62
CA ALA A 263 -25.09 -6.71 0.74
C ALA A 263 -25.94 -6.78 -0.53
N LYS A 264 -26.14 -8.00 -1.05
CA LYS A 264 -26.96 -8.24 -2.26
C LYS A 264 -26.49 -7.39 -3.46
N GLY A 265 -25.16 -7.26 -3.62
CA GLY A 265 -24.52 -6.58 -4.75
C GLY A 265 -24.61 -5.05 -4.73
N LYS A 266 -24.85 -4.42 -3.56
CA LYS A 266 -24.88 -2.96 -3.41
C LYS A 266 -24.31 -2.53 -2.05
N PRO A 267 -23.79 -1.30 -1.91
CA PRO A 267 -23.49 -0.71 -0.59
C PRO A 267 -24.71 -0.72 0.33
N VAL A 268 -24.52 -0.98 1.62
CA VAL A 268 -25.60 -0.97 2.62
C VAL A 268 -25.99 0.46 2.97
N ASP A 269 -25.01 1.28 3.31
CA ASP A 269 -25.18 2.71 3.57
C ASP A 269 -25.25 3.49 2.26
N GLN A 270 -26.46 3.84 1.85
CA GLN A 270 -26.70 4.57 0.61
C GLN A 270 -26.24 6.03 0.70
N ASP A 271 -26.32 6.65 1.86
CA ASP A 271 -25.93 8.06 2.03
C ASP A 271 -24.42 8.22 1.91
N PHE A 272 -23.65 7.31 2.52
CA PHE A 272 -22.20 7.24 2.34
C PHE A 272 -21.81 6.92 0.90
N ALA A 273 -22.50 5.97 0.24
CA ALA A 273 -22.26 5.69 -1.18
C ALA A 273 -22.56 6.90 -2.08
N HIS A 274 -23.64 7.65 -1.80
CA HIS A 274 -23.99 8.87 -2.51
C HIS A 274 -23.01 10.02 -2.25
N MET A 275 -22.47 10.14 -1.04
CA MET A 275 -21.40 11.08 -0.72
C MET A 275 -20.15 10.75 -1.55
N CYS A 276 -19.65 9.51 -1.49
CA CYS A 276 -18.48 9.09 -2.24
C CYS A 276 -18.67 9.23 -3.76
N ALA A 277 -19.81 8.84 -4.31
CA ALA A 277 -20.10 9.01 -5.73
C ALA A 277 -20.17 10.50 -6.15
N GLY A 278 -20.66 11.37 -5.26
CA GLY A 278 -20.64 12.82 -5.46
C GLY A 278 -19.21 13.36 -5.52
N GLU A 279 -18.39 13.01 -4.54
CA GLU A 279 -16.98 13.40 -4.48
C GLU A 279 -16.19 12.93 -5.71
N LEU A 280 -16.35 11.67 -6.09
CA LEU A 280 -15.74 11.11 -7.30
C LEU A 280 -16.16 11.90 -8.55
N SER A 281 -17.44 12.27 -8.67
CA SER A 281 -17.95 13.08 -9.80
C SER A 281 -17.38 14.50 -9.86
N GLU A 282 -16.88 15.01 -8.74
CA GLU A 282 -16.18 16.30 -8.65
C GLU A 282 -14.66 16.16 -8.80
N GLY A 283 -14.21 15.01 -9.32
CA GLY A 283 -12.80 14.71 -9.60
C GLY A 283 -11.98 14.38 -8.36
N ASN A 284 -12.62 14.09 -7.22
CA ASN A 284 -11.92 13.54 -6.07
C ASN A 284 -11.44 12.12 -6.39
N SER A 285 -10.41 11.65 -5.67
CA SER A 285 -9.80 10.37 -5.95
C SER A 285 -9.25 9.72 -4.69
N PHE A 286 -9.79 8.56 -4.37
CA PHE A 286 -9.51 7.73 -3.21
C PHE A 286 -9.78 6.27 -3.55
N PHE A 287 -9.29 5.35 -2.72
CA PHE A 287 -9.64 3.95 -2.81
C PHE A 287 -10.99 3.68 -2.18
N VAL A 288 -11.66 2.64 -2.66
CA VAL A 288 -12.87 2.09 -2.07
C VAL A 288 -12.57 0.66 -1.68
N TYR A 289 -12.91 0.32 -0.44
CA TYR A 289 -12.92 -1.04 0.05
C TYR A 289 -14.36 -1.51 0.21
N GLN A 290 -14.75 -2.58 -0.47
CA GLN A 290 -16.06 -3.20 -0.40
C GLN A 290 -15.94 -4.62 0.13
N SER A 291 -16.83 -4.99 1.05
CA SER A 291 -16.90 -6.36 1.58
C SER A 291 -18.32 -6.71 1.98
N GLU A 292 -18.65 -8.00 1.96
CA GLU A 292 -19.91 -8.52 2.54
C GLU A 292 -19.82 -8.64 4.07
N SER A 293 -18.65 -8.41 4.66
CA SER A 293 -18.41 -8.48 6.10
C SER A 293 -17.59 -7.29 6.62
N ALA A 294 -18.16 -6.57 7.60
CA ALA A 294 -17.47 -5.50 8.30
C ALA A 294 -16.30 -6.00 9.18
N ASP A 295 -16.27 -7.30 9.50
CA ASP A 295 -15.22 -7.91 10.34
C ASP A 295 -13.85 -7.94 9.65
N SER A 296 -13.85 -7.82 8.33
CA SER A 296 -12.64 -7.78 7.50
C SER A 296 -11.61 -6.73 7.92
N LEU A 297 -12.08 -5.59 8.43
CA LEU A 297 -11.23 -4.51 8.98
C LEU A 297 -11.34 -4.38 10.51
N ALA A 298 -12.30 -5.05 11.16
CA ALA A 298 -12.53 -4.94 12.61
C ALA A 298 -11.80 -6.00 13.46
N SER A 299 -11.25 -7.06 12.83
CA SER A 299 -10.77 -8.29 13.48
C SER A 299 -9.54 -8.17 14.41
N CYS A 300 -9.18 -6.97 14.86
CA CYS A 300 -8.02 -6.76 15.72
C CYS A 300 -8.35 -6.25 17.14
N CYS A 301 -9.60 -5.87 17.43
CA CYS A 301 -9.98 -5.31 18.74
C CYS A 301 -10.85 -6.23 19.62
N ARG A 302 -11.33 -7.38 19.11
CA ARG A 302 -12.21 -8.29 19.87
C ARG A 302 -11.56 -9.66 20.10
N LEU A 303 -11.33 -9.99 21.38
CA LEU A 303 -11.19 -11.38 21.84
C LEU A 303 -12.57 -12.05 21.75
N ARG A 304 -12.91 -12.61 20.59
CA ARG A 304 -13.95 -13.64 20.46
C ARG A 304 -13.29 -14.98 20.20
N ASN A 305 -13.74 -16.01 20.91
CA ASN A 305 -13.30 -17.41 20.80
C ASN A 305 -13.80 -18.10 19.51
N GLU A 306 -14.00 -17.36 18.42
CA GLU A 306 -14.42 -17.93 17.15
C GLU A 306 -13.43 -17.50 16.06
N ILE A 307 -12.94 -18.52 15.36
CA ILE A 307 -12.11 -18.44 14.18
C ILE A 307 -12.91 -17.68 13.11
N SER A 308 -12.73 -16.36 13.00
CA SER A 308 -13.11 -15.64 11.79
C SER A 308 -11.94 -15.71 10.81
N ASP A 309 -12.07 -16.54 9.78
CA ASP A 309 -11.11 -16.76 8.68
C ASP A 309 -10.99 -15.53 7.74
N HIS A 310 -11.27 -14.31 8.21
CA HIS A 310 -11.47 -13.11 7.39
C HIS A 310 -10.69 -11.87 7.86
N THR A 311 -9.47 -12.02 8.38
CA THR A 311 -8.58 -10.87 8.65
C THR A 311 -7.93 -10.39 7.34
N PHE A 312 -8.15 -9.12 6.94
CA PHE A 312 -7.59 -8.55 5.72
C PHE A 312 -6.51 -7.49 6.03
N SER A 313 -5.35 -7.60 5.38
CA SER A 313 -4.25 -6.62 5.46
C SER A 313 -3.53 -6.53 4.12
N TYR A 314 -3.60 -5.36 3.47
CA TYR A 314 -3.03 -5.10 2.15
C TYR A 314 -1.97 -3.99 2.16
N SER A 315 -0.89 -4.15 1.40
CA SER A 315 0.30 -3.28 1.47
C SER A 315 0.06 -1.85 0.97
N LEU A 316 -1.06 -1.62 0.26
CA LEU A 316 -1.48 -0.29 -0.20
C LEU A 316 -2.41 0.46 0.77
N GLY A 317 -2.62 -0.05 1.98
CA GLY A 317 -3.23 0.72 3.08
C GLY A 317 -4.65 0.34 3.49
N ALA A 318 -5.23 -0.71 2.91
CA ALA A 318 -6.46 -1.30 3.43
C ALA A 318 -6.10 -2.38 4.46
N GLY A 319 -6.26 -2.05 5.74
CA GLY A 319 -6.04 -2.97 6.85
C GLY A 319 -6.87 -2.56 8.07
N GLY A 320 -7.11 -3.52 8.96
CA GLY A 320 -7.78 -3.25 10.24
C GLY A 320 -6.94 -2.43 11.23
N VAL A 321 -7.51 -2.08 12.39
CA VAL A 321 -6.77 -1.41 13.48
C VAL A 321 -5.67 -2.34 13.99
N ALA A 322 -4.42 -1.91 14.18
CA ALA A 322 -3.36 -2.76 14.74
C ALA A 322 -3.10 -4.07 13.94
N THR A 323 -2.87 -3.99 12.63
CA THR A 323 -2.42 -5.11 11.76
C THR A 323 -1.25 -4.71 10.85
N GLY A 324 -0.79 -5.58 9.96
CA GLY A 324 0.24 -5.27 8.97
C GLY A 324 0.95 -6.52 8.47
N SER A 325 2.12 -6.35 7.88
CA SER A 325 2.99 -7.47 7.47
C SER A 325 4.41 -7.24 7.95
N ILE A 326 5.05 -8.31 8.40
CA ILE A 326 6.44 -8.27 8.88
C ILE A 326 7.40 -8.33 7.70
N ASN A 327 7.07 -9.12 6.68
CA ASN A 327 7.91 -9.30 5.51
C ASN A 327 7.12 -9.90 4.34
N VAL A 328 7.53 -9.53 3.12
CA VAL A 328 6.92 -10.00 1.88
C VAL A 328 7.98 -10.70 1.03
N ILE A 329 7.73 -11.95 0.66
CA ILE A 329 8.56 -12.69 -0.31
C ILE A 329 7.65 -13.06 -1.47
N THR A 330 7.98 -12.57 -2.67
CA THR A 330 7.17 -12.77 -3.87
C THR A 330 7.70 -13.90 -4.75
N LEU A 331 6.79 -14.75 -5.21
CA LEU A 331 7.04 -15.76 -6.24
C LEU A 331 7.03 -15.12 -7.63
N ASN A 332 8.02 -15.44 -8.46
CA ASN A 332 7.97 -15.18 -9.90
C ASN A 332 7.17 -16.31 -10.59
N MET A 333 5.85 -16.14 -10.68
CA MET A 333 4.95 -17.20 -11.16
C MET A 333 5.25 -17.62 -12.59
N ASN A 334 5.58 -16.67 -13.47
CA ASN A 334 5.94 -16.95 -14.86
C ASN A 334 7.13 -17.90 -14.95
N ARG A 335 8.20 -17.62 -14.20
CA ARG A 335 9.39 -18.49 -14.15
C ARG A 335 9.06 -19.87 -13.61
N LEU A 336 8.34 -19.95 -12.49
CA LEU A 336 8.03 -21.22 -11.84
C LEU A 336 7.16 -22.12 -12.74
N VAL A 337 6.18 -21.54 -13.44
CA VAL A 337 5.32 -22.26 -14.39
C VAL A 337 6.14 -22.77 -15.58
N GLN A 338 6.97 -21.93 -16.20
CA GLN A 338 7.81 -22.33 -17.33
C GLN A 338 8.80 -23.45 -16.97
N GLN A 339 9.35 -23.39 -15.76
CA GLN A 339 10.28 -24.39 -15.25
C GLN A 339 9.60 -25.62 -14.64
N LYS A 340 8.26 -25.67 -14.64
CA LYS A 340 7.46 -26.77 -14.07
C LYS A 340 7.83 -27.07 -12.62
N ARG A 341 8.10 -26.02 -11.84
CA ARG A 341 8.39 -26.13 -10.41
C ARG A 341 7.14 -26.56 -9.65
N ASN A 342 7.33 -27.29 -8.55
CA ASN A 342 6.22 -27.65 -7.68
C ASN A 342 5.85 -26.47 -6.78
N LEU A 343 4.79 -25.73 -7.14
CA LEU A 343 4.38 -24.53 -6.42
C LEU A 343 4.20 -24.76 -4.92
N ALA A 344 3.58 -25.88 -4.51
CA ALA A 344 3.36 -26.18 -3.10
C ALA A 344 4.69 -26.35 -2.35
N GLU A 345 5.69 -26.96 -2.99
CA GLU A 345 7.02 -27.11 -2.41
C GLU A 345 7.73 -25.75 -2.26
N GLU A 346 7.68 -24.90 -3.29
CA GLU A 346 8.29 -23.57 -3.23
C GLU A 346 7.64 -22.69 -2.15
N VAL A 347 6.30 -22.75 -2.02
CA VAL A 347 5.58 -22.05 -0.97
C VAL A 347 6.01 -22.52 0.43
N ARG A 348 6.15 -23.83 0.64
CA ARG A 348 6.64 -24.38 1.93
C ARG A 348 8.06 -23.93 2.27
N LYS A 349 8.94 -23.76 1.27
CA LYS A 349 10.28 -23.19 1.50
C LYS A 349 10.17 -21.73 1.95
N ILE A 350 9.35 -20.93 1.27
CA ILE A 350 9.13 -19.52 1.64
C ILE A 350 8.56 -19.39 3.05
N HIS A 351 7.61 -20.24 3.46
CA HIS A 351 7.11 -20.23 4.84
C HIS A 351 8.24 -20.36 5.87
N LYS A 352 9.20 -21.26 5.64
CA LYS A 352 10.37 -21.41 6.50
C LYS A 352 11.29 -20.19 6.48
N TYR A 353 11.50 -19.57 5.32
CA TYR A 353 12.27 -18.32 5.22
C TYR A 353 11.62 -17.18 6.00
N GLN A 354 10.30 -17.05 5.87
CA GLN A 354 9.49 -16.09 6.60
C GLN A 354 9.53 -16.32 8.12
N VAL A 355 9.45 -17.58 8.56
CA VAL A 355 9.60 -17.96 9.98
C VAL A 355 10.98 -17.56 10.51
N ALA A 356 12.04 -17.77 9.73
CA ALA A 356 13.38 -17.34 10.13
C ALA A 356 13.48 -15.81 10.26
N PHE A 357 12.94 -15.04 9.30
CA PHE A 357 12.88 -13.58 9.41
C PHE A 357 12.07 -13.13 10.63
N ARG A 358 10.92 -13.76 10.88
CA ARG A 358 10.07 -13.52 12.05
C ARG A 358 10.84 -13.73 13.36
N LYS A 359 11.64 -14.80 13.48
CA LYS A 359 12.47 -15.05 14.66
C LYS A 359 13.53 -13.97 14.89
N LEU A 360 14.13 -13.43 13.84
CA LEU A 360 15.04 -12.28 13.98
C LEU A 360 14.34 -11.04 14.53
N ILE A 361 13.11 -10.76 14.08
CA ILE A 361 12.32 -9.63 14.60
C ILE A 361 11.91 -9.85 16.07
N GLU A 362 11.58 -11.09 16.45
CA GLU A 362 11.34 -11.45 17.85
C GLU A 362 12.58 -11.19 18.72
N GLU A 363 13.78 -11.59 18.26
CA GLU A 363 15.05 -11.30 18.95
C GLU A 363 15.32 -9.80 19.09
N TYR A 364 15.01 -9.01 18.06
CA TYR A 364 15.13 -7.54 18.13
C TYR A 364 14.15 -6.94 19.13
N LYS A 365 12.93 -7.48 19.22
CA LYS A 365 11.96 -7.08 20.24
C LYS A 365 12.46 -7.40 21.64
N GLU A 366 12.92 -8.63 21.86
CA GLU A 366 13.44 -9.07 23.17
C GLU A 366 14.65 -8.25 23.62
N ALA A 367 15.47 -7.78 22.68
CA ALA A 367 16.58 -6.87 22.93
C ALA A 367 16.18 -5.39 23.13
N GLY A 368 14.88 -5.05 23.05
CA GLY A 368 14.38 -3.68 23.27
C GLY A 368 14.59 -2.73 22.09
N LEU A 369 14.77 -3.23 20.86
CA LEU A 369 15.00 -2.41 19.67
C LEU A 369 13.71 -1.96 18.97
N LEU A 370 12.55 -2.45 19.40
CA LEU A 370 11.27 -2.26 18.71
C LEU A 370 10.21 -1.54 19.60
N PRO A 371 10.46 -0.29 20.03
CA PRO A 371 9.63 0.41 21.01
C PRO A 371 8.18 0.65 20.55
N VAL A 372 7.88 0.68 19.24
CA VAL A 372 6.48 0.74 18.76
C VAL A 372 5.65 -0.44 19.26
N TYR A 373 6.26 -1.62 19.33
CA TYR A 373 5.62 -2.84 19.82
C TYR A 373 5.50 -2.83 21.34
N ASP A 374 6.55 -2.37 22.04
CA ASP A 374 6.54 -2.29 23.52
C ASP A 374 5.55 -1.25 24.04
N ALA A 375 5.35 -0.16 23.28
CA ALA A 375 4.39 0.89 23.57
C ALA A 375 2.93 0.45 23.32
N GLY A 376 2.69 -0.69 22.67
CA GLY A 376 1.36 -1.26 22.44
C GLY A 376 0.62 -0.74 21.20
N PHE A 377 1.30 -0.03 20.30
CA PHE A 377 0.69 0.44 19.04
C PHE A 377 0.35 -0.71 18.07
N ILE A 378 1.11 -1.80 18.15
CA ILE A 378 0.94 -3.01 17.35
C ILE A 378 1.47 -4.22 18.14
N SER A 379 0.88 -5.40 17.92
CA SER A 379 1.46 -6.67 18.34
C SER A 379 2.02 -7.41 17.13
N LEU A 380 3.16 -8.05 17.34
CA LEU A 380 3.76 -8.95 16.39
C LEU A 380 2.77 -10.04 15.93
N ASP A 381 1.90 -10.55 16.80
CA ASP A 381 0.95 -11.62 16.46
C ASP A 381 -0.21 -11.16 15.58
N LYS A 382 -0.35 -9.85 15.38
CA LYS A 382 -1.35 -9.26 14.49
C LYS A 382 -0.80 -8.92 13.10
N GLN A 383 0.46 -9.27 12.82
CA GLN A 383 1.07 -9.06 11.51
C GLN A 383 1.28 -10.37 10.76
N PHE A 384 1.10 -10.31 9.45
CA PHE A 384 1.25 -11.45 8.54
C PHE A 384 2.70 -11.64 8.08
N LEU A 385 2.97 -12.87 7.65
CA LEU A 385 4.10 -13.25 6.83
C LEU A 385 3.60 -13.49 5.40
N THR A 386 3.91 -12.57 4.50
CA THR A 386 3.20 -12.47 3.21
C THR A 386 3.93 -13.21 2.09
N ILE A 387 3.18 -14.03 1.37
CA ILE A 387 3.58 -14.64 0.10
C ILE A 387 3.06 -13.75 -1.04
N GLY A 388 3.96 -12.98 -1.64
CA GLY A 388 3.59 -12.14 -2.77
C GLY A 388 3.52 -12.91 -4.10
N ILE A 389 2.76 -12.39 -5.04
CA ILE A 389 2.61 -12.94 -6.40
C ILE A 389 2.85 -11.86 -7.44
N ASN A 390 3.69 -12.17 -8.43
CA ASN A 390 3.81 -11.41 -9.68
C ASN A 390 4.09 -12.37 -10.85
N GLY A 391 3.74 -11.98 -12.07
CA GLY A 391 3.97 -12.80 -13.27
C GLY A 391 2.83 -13.76 -13.63
N MET A 392 1.64 -13.63 -13.03
CA MET A 392 0.51 -14.54 -13.31
C MET A 392 -0.08 -14.36 -14.71
N VAL A 393 -0.14 -13.11 -15.21
CA VAL A 393 -0.62 -12.81 -16.57
C VAL A 393 0.33 -13.41 -17.61
N GLU A 394 1.62 -13.18 -17.41
CA GLU A 394 2.68 -13.68 -18.28
C GLU A 394 2.76 -15.21 -18.28
N ALA A 395 2.57 -15.84 -17.11
CA ALA A 395 2.51 -17.30 -16.97
C ALA A 395 1.34 -17.91 -17.76
N ALA A 396 0.19 -17.24 -17.76
CA ALA A 396 -0.98 -17.68 -18.51
C ALA A 396 -0.72 -17.59 -20.03
N GLU A 397 -0.16 -16.47 -20.49
CA GLU A 397 0.18 -16.26 -21.91
C GLU A 397 1.23 -17.28 -22.40
N TYR A 398 2.21 -17.65 -21.56
CA TYR A 398 3.17 -18.72 -21.88
C TYR A 398 2.48 -20.07 -22.16
N LEU A 399 1.35 -20.34 -21.50
CA LEU A 399 0.55 -21.55 -21.66
C LEU A 399 -0.56 -21.39 -22.72
N ASP A 400 -0.50 -20.36 -23.55
CA ASP A 400 -1.53 -20.00 -24.55
C ASP A 400 -2.91 -19.76 -23.92
N ILE A 401 -2.96 -19.32 -22.66
CA ILE A 401 -4.19 -18.92 -21.96
C ILE A 401 -4.34 -17.41 -22.04
N ALA A 402 -5.39 -16.93 -22.72
CA ALA A 402 -5.67 -15.51 -22.82
C ALA A 402 -6.04 -14.93 -21.43
N PRO A 403 -5.36 -13.89 -20.92
CA PRO A 403 -5.61 -13.28 -19.61
C PRO A 403 -6.81 -12.34 -19.64
N THR A 404 -7.97 -12.87 -20.04
CA THR A 404 -9.25 -12.16 -20.17
C THR A 404 -10.32 -12.86 -19.34
N ASN A 405 -11.53 -12.28 -19.29
CA ASN A 405 -12.66 -12.85 -18.57
C ASN A 405 -13.20 -14.11 -19.28
N ASN A 406 -12.48 -15.23 -19.12
CA ASN A 406 -12.83 -16.54 -19.66
C ASN A 406 -12.58 -17.64 -18.61
N GLU A 407 -13.26 -18.77 -18.78
CA GLU A 407 -13.21 -19.87 -17.80
C GLU A 407 -11.83 -20.53 -17.69
N GLN A 408 -11.06 -20.59 -18.78
CA GLN A 408 -9.72 -21.18 -18.77
C GLN A 408 -8.75 -20.36 -17.90
N TYR A 409 -8.78 -19.04 -18.03
CA TYR A 409 -7.96 -18.15 -17.22
C TYR A 409 -8.42 -18.10 -15.76
N LYS A 410 -9.74 -18.10 -15.54
CA LYS A 410 -10.31 -18.19 -14.18
C LYS A 410 -9.83 -19.44 -13.45
N GLU A 411 -9.94 -20.61 -14.08
CA GLU A 411 -9.46 -21.86 -13.49
C GLU A 411 -7.95 -21.84 -13.27
N PHE A 412 -7.17 -21.29 -14.22
CA PHE A 412 -5.73 -21.12 -14.07
C PHE A 412 -5.37 -20.30 -12.82
N VAL A 413 -5.98 -19.12 -12.64
CA VAL A 413 -5.72 -18.25 -11.49
C VAL A 413 -6.16 -18.94 -10.19
N ARG A 414 -7.39 -19.48 -10.16
CA ARG A 414 -7.93 -20.16 -8.98
C ARG A 414 -7.08 -21.34 -8.56
N HIS A 415 -6.65 -22.18 -9.50
CA HIS A 415 -5.82 -23.34 -9.22
C HIS A 415 -4.53 -22.97 -8.49
N HIS A 416 -3.79 -21.98 -9.01
CA HIS A 416 -2.52 -21.55 -8.43
C HIS A 416 -2.72 -20.86 -7.08
N LEU A 417 -3.71 -19.97 -6.95
CA LEU A 417 -4.01 -19.31 -5.68
C LEU A 417 -4.47 -20.31 -4.62
N LYS A 418 -5.27 -21.31 -4.99
CA LYS A 418 -5.74 -22.34 -4.06
C LYS A 418 -4.58 -23.13 -3.45
N ILE A 419 -3.57 -23.48 -4.25
CA ILE A 419 -2.37 -24.18 -3.75
C ILE A 419 -1.69 -23.34 -2.66
N ILE A 420 -1.49 -22.04 -2.91
CA ILE A 420 -0.82 -21.15 -1.97
C ILE A 420 -1.67 -20.98 -0.70
N TYR A 421 -2.99 -20.77 -0.86
CA TYR A 421 -3.94 -20.66 0.25
C TYR A 421 -3.96 -21.91 1.15
N ASP A 422 -4.05 -23.10 0.57
CA ASP A 422 -4.06 -24.36 1.31
C ASP A 422 -2.74 -24.56 2.08
N GLU A 423 -1.59 -24.22 1.48
CA GLU A 423 -0.30 -24.31 2.16
C GLU A 423 -0.15 -23.23 3.26
N ASN A 424 -0.66 -22.01 3.07
CA ASN A 424 -0.67 -20.97 4.12
C ASN A 424 -1.43 -21.44 5.36
N ARG A 425 -2.59 -22.09 5.19
CA ARG A 425 -3.37 -22.65 6.31
C ARG A 425 -2.59 -23.72 7.07
N LYS A 426 -1.97 -24.65 6.34
CA LYS A 426 -1.11 -25.69 6.94
C LYS A 426 0.08 -25.07 7.69
N ALA A 427 0.70 -24.04 7.13
CA ALA A 427 1.81 -23.33 7.75
C ALA A 427 1.38 -22.57 9.02
N ARG A 428 0.18 -21.97 9.03
CA ARG A 428 -0.40 -21.33 10.21
C ARG A 428 -0.59 -22.34 11.34
N GLU A 429 -1.15 -23.51 11.04
CA GLU A 429 -1.32 -24.59 12.03
C GLU A 429 0.02 -25.12 12.55
N LEU A 430 1.03 -25.22 11.68
CA LEU A 430 2.35 -25.76 12.03
C LEU A 430 3.21 -24.78 12.83
N TYR A 431 3.25 -23.51 12.46
CA TYR A 431 4.18 -22.52 13.02
C TYR A 431 3.51 -21.56 14.03
N GLY A 432 2.18 -21.50 14.06
CA GLY A 432 1.44 -20.57 14.94
C GLY A 432 1.47 -19.11 14.49
N TYR A 433 2.01 -18.82 13.30
CA TYR A 433 2.06 -17.47 12.72
C TYR A 433 1.00 -17.27 11.64
N MET A 434 0.59 -16.02 11.41
CA MET A 434 -0.33 -15.70 10.33
C MET A 434 0.42 -15.61 8.99
N PHE A 435 -0.11 -16.26 7.96
CA PHE A 435 0.36 -16.18 6.58
C PHE A 435 -0.77 -15.68 5.70
N ASN A 436 -0.45 -14.88 4.69
CA ASN A 436 -1.39 -14.46 3.66
C ASN A 436 -0.71 -14.37 2.29
N THR A 437 -1.51 -14.14 1.27
CA THR A 437 -1.09 -14.07 -0.12
C THR A 437 -1.56 -12.77 -0.77
N GLU A 438 -0.63 -12.05 -1.35
CA GLU A 438 -0.88 -10.73 -1.93
C GLU A 438 -0.51 -10.70 -3.42
N PHE A 439 -1.38 -10.12 -4.24
CA PHE A 439 -0.97 -9.68 -5.57
C PHE A 439 -0.25 -8.34 -5.43
N VAL A 440 1.09 -8.39 -5.45
CA VAL A 440 1.90 -7.26 -5.01
C VAL A 440 1.90 -6.13 -6.07
N PRO A 441 1.97 -4.85 -5.65
CA PRO A 441 2.05 -3.72 -6.59
C PRO A 441 3.26 -3.77 -7.53
N ALA A 442 4.33 -4.44 -7.11
CA ALA A 442 5.50 -4.77 -7.92
C ALA A 442 6.19 -3.57 -8.60
N GLU A 443 6.20 -2.37 -8.00
CA GLU A 443 6.77 -1.13 -8.60
C GLU A 443 8.08 -1.39 -9.35
N ASN A 444 9.04 -1.99 -8.66
CA ASN A 444 10.33 -2.37 -9.23
C ASN A 444 10.34 -3.80 -9.75
N LEU A 445 9.65 -4.70 -9.04
CA LEU A 445 9.71 -6.13 -9.30
C LEU A 445 9.19 -6.49 -10.69
N GLY A 446 8.12 -5.85 -11.18
CA GLY A 446 7.57 -6.17 -12.50
C GLY A 446 8.59 -5.96 -13.63
N VAL A 447 9.39 -4.89 -13.54
CA VAL A 447 10.48 -4.60 -14.49
C VAL A 447 11.63 -5.61 -14.33
N LYS A 448 11.97 -5.96 -13.08
CA LYS A 448 13.04 -6.91 -12.78
C LYS A 448 12.72 -8.31 -13.28
N ASN A 449 11.52 -8.83 -13.00
CA ASN A 449 11.09 -10.17 -13.43
C ASN A 449 11.13 -10.30 -14.96
N ALA A 450 10.60 -9.32 -15.70
CA ALA A 450 10.69 -9.27 -17.15
C ALA A 450 12.14 -9.34 -17.65
N LEU A 451 13.03 -8.52 -17.10
CA LEU A 451 14.44 -8.51 -17.48
C LEU A 451 15.15 -9.83 -17.14
N TRP A 452 14.87 -10.39 -15.97
CA TRP A 452 15.48 -11.62 -15.47
C TRP A 452 15.07 -12.84 -16.28
N ASP A 453 13.79 -12.96 -16.61
CA ASP A 453 13.25 -14.06 -17.42
C ASP A 453 13.76 -13.98 -18.85
N LYS A 454 13.75 -12.78 -19.44
CA LYS A 454 14.32 -12.55 -20.79
C LYS A 454 15.80 -12.92 -20.86
N LYS A 455 16.61 -12.54 -19.86
CA LYS A 455 18.04 -12.93 -19.78
C LYS A 455 18.24 -14.43 -19.63
N ALA A 456 17.32 -15.13 -18.96
CA ALA A 456 17.35 -16.58 -18.80
C ALA A 456 16.81 -17.34 -20.03
N GLY A 457 16.39 -16.64 -21.10
CA GLY A 457 15.79 -17.25 -22.28
C GLY A 457 14.36 -17.76 -22.07
N LEU A 458 13.69 -17.32 -20.99
CA LEU A 458 12.30 -17.63 -20.70
C LEU A 458 11.36 -16.68 -21.47
N PHE A 459 10.12 -17.12 -21.68
CA PHE A 459 9.06 -16.29 -22.26
C PHE A 459 8.79 -15.08 -21.35
N SER A 460 8.86 -13.89 -21.93
CA SER A 460 8.62 -12.60 -21.28
C SER A 460 8.11 -11.64 -22.36
N PRO A 461 6.79 -11.50 -22.55
CA PRO A 461 6.21 -10.80 -23.70
C PRO A 461 6.30 -9.27 -23.58
N ARG A 462 6.64 -8.78 -22.38
CA ARG A 462 6.68 -7.35 -22.04
C ARG A 462 7.88 -7.01 -21.19
N GLU A 463 8.18 -5.72 -21.11
CA GLU A 463 9.33 -5.16 -20.37
C GLU A 463 9.00 -4.84 -18.90
N CYS A 464 7.73 -4.99 -18.50
CA CYS A 464 7.27 -4.85 -17.12
C CYS A 464 6.08 -5.78 -16.89
N TYR A 465 6.22 -6.73 -15.97
CA TYR A 465 5.13 -7.66 -15.65
C TYR A 465 3.97 -6.95 -14.95
N ASN A 466 2.77 -7.45 -15.22
CA ASN A 466 1.54 -6.84 -14.74
C ASN A 466 1.34 -7.05 -13.23
N SER A 467 0.85 -6.01 -12.58
CA SER A 467 0.44 -6.01 -11.16
C SER A 467 -1.08 -6.19 -11.01
N TYR A 468 -1.75 -6.64 -12.08
CA TYR A 468 -3.20 -6.85 -12.18
C TYR A 468 -3.47 -8.26 -12.74
N PHE A 469 -4.73 -8.68 -12.71
CA PHE A 469 -5.21 -9.90 -13.37
C PHE A 469 -5.49 -9.74 -14.87
N TYR A 470 -4.93 -8.71 -15.50
CA TYR A 470 -5.04 -8.45 -16.94
C TYR A 470 -3.77 -7.79 -17.46
N ALA A 471 -3.53 -7.92 -18.77
CA ALA A 471 -2.47 -7.18 -19.44
C ALA A 471 -2.89 -5.71 -19.59
N VAL A 472 -2.09 -4.78 -19.05
CA VAL A 472 -2.42 -3.35 -19.07
C VAL A 472 -2.49 -2.76 -20.49
N GLU A 473 -1.77 -3.37 -21.43
CA GLU A 473 -1.73 -3.04 -22.84
C GLU A 473 -2.89 -3.61 -23.67
N ASP A 474 -3.74 -4.46 -23.08
CA ASP A 474 -4.89 -5.04 -23.77
C ASP A 474 -6.03 -4.01 -23.88
N GLU A 475 -6.35 -3.62 -25.11
CA GLU A 475 -7.41 -2.66 -25.44
C GLU A 475 -8.81 -3.31 -25.53
N HIS A 476 -8.90 -4.63 -25.54
CA HIS A 476 -10.16 -5.37 -25.64
C HIS A 476 -10.80 -5.65 -24.27
N VAL A 477 -10.02 -5.64 -23.19
CA VAL A 477 -10.53 -5.82 -21.82
C VAL A 477 -11.19 -4.53 -21.35
N ASN A 478 -12.53 -4.51 -21.35
CA ASN A 478 -13.32 -3.34 -20.96
C ASN A 478 -13.39 -3.12 -19.44
N VAL A 479 -14.02 -2.02 -19.00
CA VAL A 479 -14.19 -1.63 -17.60
C VAL A 479 -14.82 -2.74 -16.74
N LEU A 480 -15.87 -3.40 -17.24
CA LEU A 480 -16.58 -4.44 -16.50
C LEU A 480 -15.75 -5.71 -16.39
N ASP A 481 -15.03 -6.09 -17.46
CA ASP A 481 -14.11 -7.23 -17.41
C ASP A 481 -13.00 -7.01 -16.39
N LYS A 482 -12.41 -5.80 -16.31
CA LYS A 482 -11.42 -5.46 -15.29
C LYS A 482 -11.97 -5.61 -13.86
N ILE A 483 -13.23 -5.21 -13.64
CA ILE A 483 -13.92 -5.39 -12.36
C ILE A 483 -14.11 -6.88 -12.05
N ILE A 484 -14.54 -7.69 -13.02
CA ILE A 484 -14.77 -9.13 -12.86
C ILE A 484 -13.46 -9.88 -12.61
N LEU A 485 -12.38 -9.52 -13.29
CA LEU A 485 -11.04 -10.11 -13.12
C LEU A 485 -10.45 -9.86 -11.72
N HIS A 486 -10.91 -8.81 -11.04
CA HIS A 486 -10.62 -8.54 -9.63
C HIS A 486 -11.79 -8.90 -8.70
N GLY A 487 -12.79 -9.62 -9.20
CA GLY A 487 -13.99 -10.02 -8.48
C GLY A 487 -13.84 -11.36 -7.75
N LYS A 488 -14.87 -11.72 -6.99
CA LYS A 488 -14.94 -12.86 -6.07
C LYS A 488 -14.46 -14.18 -6.70
N GLU A 489 -14.79 -14.42 -7.96
CA GLU A 489 -14.45 -15.67 -8.64
C GLU A 489 -12.95 -15.86 -8.90
N PHE A 490 -12.22 -14.76 -9.12
CA PHE A 490 -10.77 -14.77 -9.32
C PHE A 490 -10.01 -14.73 -7.99
N ILE A 491 -10.52 -13.96 -7.02
CA ILE A 491 -9.80 -13.68 -5.77
C ILE A 491 -10.25 -14.54 -4.58
N GLU A 492 -11.07 -15.58 -4.78
CA GLU A 492 -11.61 -16.44 -3.71
C GLU A 492 -10.52 -16.97 -2.76
N TYR A 493 -9.36 -17.34 -3.33
CA TYR A 493 -8.21 -17.87 -2.58
C TYR A 493 -7.11 -16.83 -2.33
N LEU A 494 -7.42 -15.54 -2.47
CA LEU A 494 -6.52 -14.43 -2.20
C LEU A 494 -6.88 -13.76 -0.87
N ASP A 495 -6.17 -14.11 0.19
CA ASP A 495 -6.43 -13.70 1.57
C ASP A 495 -5.63 -12.46 2.03
N GLY A 496 -4.66 -11.99 1.23
CA GLY A 496 -3.90 -10.75 1.47
C GLY A 496 -4.29 -9.58 0.56
N GLY A 497 -4.99 -9.84 -0.54
CA GLY A 497 -5.62 -8.81 -1.37
C GLY A 497 -4.91 -8.46 -2.68
N SER A 498 -5.62 -7.66 -3.48
CA SER A 498 -5.16 -7.04 -4.74
C SER A 498 -5.87 -5.70 -4.91
N ALA A 499 -5.27 -4.76 -5.64
CA ALA A 499 -5.89 -3.48 -5.99
C ALA A 499 -6.17 -3.37 -7.47
N LEU A 500 -7.41 -2.99 -7.81
CA LEU A 500 -7.77 -2.57 -9.16
C LEU A 500 -7.64 -1.05 -9.30
N HIS A 501 -6.76 -0.61 -10.20
CA HIS A 501 -6.68 0.78 -10.62
C HIS A 501 -7.49 0.93 -11.92
N LEU A 502 -8.77 1.26 -11.78
CA LEU A 502 -9.69 1.29 -12.90
C LEU A 502 -9.53 2.60 -13.67
N ASN A 503 -8.73 2.55 -14.74
CA ASN A 503 -8.46 3.72 -15.59
C ASN A 503 -9.72 4.15 -16.34
N LEU A 504 -10.11 5.42 -16.16
CA LEU A 504 -11.22 6.05 -16.87
C LEU A 504 -10.68 7.29 -17.60
N GLU A 505 -11.24 7.59 -18.77
CA GLU A 505 -10.75 8.72 -19.59
C GLU A 505 -11.23 10.07 -19.10
N GLU A 506 -12.49 10.11 -18.68
CA GLU A 506 -13.18 11.27 -18.18
C GLU A 506 -13.94 10.88 -16.93
N THR A 507 -14.17 11.86 -16.07
CA THR A 507 -14.89 11.68 -14.81
C THR A 507 -16.39 11.50 -15.09
N PRO A 508 -17.00 10.34 -14.79
CA PRO A 508 -18.45 10.17 -14.86
C PRO A 508 -19.20 11.10 -13.92
N ASN A 509 -20.49 11.30 -14.18
CA ASN A 509 -21.38 11.97 -13.24
C ASN A 509 -21.65 11.08 -12.00
N LYS A 510 -22.28 11.66 -10.97
CA LYS A 510 -22.62 10.98 -9.71
C LYS A 510 -23.39 9.67 -9.92
N GLU A 511 -24.36 9.65 -10.84
CA GLU A 511 -25.13 8.44 -11.14
C GLU A 511 -24.26 7.35 -11.79
N GLY A 512 -23.35 7.74 -12.68
CA GLY A 512 -22.37 6.85 -13.31
C GLY A 512 -21.45 6.19 -12.28
N PHE A 513 -20.89 6.97 -11.35
CA PHE A 513 -20.08 6.41 -10.27
C PHE A 513 -20.88 5.50 -9.34
N LEU A 514 -22.14 5.83 -9.03
CA LEU A 514 -22.98 4.94 -8.22
C LEU A 514 -23.24 3.61 -8.93
N LYS A 515 -23.46 3.61 -10.26
CA LYS A 515 -23.56 2.38 -11.06
C LYS A 515 -22.26 1.57 -11.02
N LEU A 516 -21.11 2.22 -11.10
CA LEU A 516 -19.81 1.55 -10.98
C LEU A 516 -19.59 0.96 -9.59
N LEU A 517 -19.91 1.68 -8.51
CA LEU A 517 -19.84 1.17 -7.12
C LEU A 517 -20.76 -0.04 -6.90
N ASN A 518 -21.92 -0.09 -7.57
CA ASN A 518 -22.80 -1.26 -7.54
C ASN A 518 -22.23 -2.41 -8.39
N ALA A 519 -21.61 -2.12 -9.53
CA ALA A 519 -20.98 -3.13 -10.37
C ALA A 519 -19.80 -3.82 -9.66
N THR A 520 -18.97 -3.06 -8.94
CA THR A 520 -17.89 -3.60 -8.11
C THR A 520 -18.41 -4.44 -6.97
N ALA A 521 -19.48 -4.00 -6.30
CA ALA A 521 -20.13 -4.75 -5.22
C ALA A 521 -20.75 -6.06 -5.73
N LEU A 522 -21.38 -6.03 -6.92
CA LEU A 522 -21.96 -7.21 -7.55
C LEU A 522 -20.90 -8.24 -7.97
N ALA A 523 -19.76 -7.77 -8.49
CA ALA A 523 -18.65 -8.64 -8.88
C ALA A 523 -17.85 -9.15 -7.67
N GLY A 524 -17.99 -8.53 -6.49
CA GLY A 524 -17.14 -8.79 -5.33
C GLY A 524 -15.70 -8.30 -5.52
N CYS A 525 -15.54 -7.14 -6.17
CA CYS A 525 -14.24 -6.47 -6.31
C CYS A 525 -13.95 -5.67 -5.04
N ASN A 526 -13.09 -6.21 -4.17
CA ASN A 526 -12.97 -5.72 -2.80
C ASN A 526 -12.18 -4.42 -2.66
N TYR A 527 -11.16 -4.17 -3.47
CA TYR A 527 -10.30 -3.00 -3.29
C TYR A 527 -9.91 -2.37 -4.63
N PHE A 528 -10.37 -1.16 -4.86
CA PHE A 528 -10.22 -0.49 -6.15
C PHE A 528 -10.19 1.03 -6.02
N CYS A 529 -9.75 1.71 -7.07
CA CYS A 529 -9.92 3.15 -7.23
C CYS A 529 -10.27 3.48 -8.69
N PHE A 530 -11.03 4.55 -8.91
CA PHE A 530 -11.19 5.13 -10.24
C PHE A 530 -10.04 6.08 -10.53
N ASN A 531 -9.34 5.85 -11.64
CA ASN A 531 -8.10 6.53 -11.96
C ASN A 531 -8.27 7.34 -13.25
N ILE A 532 -8.44 8.66 -13.09
CA ILE A 532 -8.45 9.67 -14.16
C ILE A 532 -7.12 10.44 -14.06
N ARG A 533 -6.49 10.73 -15.20
CA ARG A 533 -5.24 11.52 -15.21
C ARG A 533 -5.55 12.98 -14.88
N ILE A 534 -4.91 13.49 -13.84
CA ILE A 534 -4.97 14.90 -13.43
C ILE A 534 -3.87 15.65 -14.20
N THR A 535 -4.23 16.67 -14.95
CA THR A 535 -3.26 17.50 -15.70
C THR A 535 -2.58 18.51 -14.78
N ILE A 536 -1.26 18.61 -14.91
CA ILE A 536 -0.45 19.58 -14.17
C ILE A 536 0.44 20.33 -15.15
N CYS A 537 0.28 21.65 -15.23
CA CYS A 537 1.13 22.48 -16.07
C CYS A 537 2.52 22.65 -15.45
N ASN A 538 3.58 22.40 -16.22
CA ASN A 538 4.96 22.59 -15.76
C ASN A 538 5.41 24.06 -15.81
N GLU A 539 4.68 24.93 -16.52
CA GLU A 539 5.01 26.36 -16.64
C GLU A 539 4.36 27.22 -15.54
N CYS A 540 3.05 27.06 -15.32
CA CYS A 540 2.30 27.90 -14.36
C CYS A 540 1.83 27.14 -13.11
N ASN A 541 2.16 25.86 -12.96
CA ASN A 541 1.73 24.98 -11.87
C ASN A 541 0.20 24.80 -11.72
N HIS A 542 -0.60 25.22 -12.70
CA HIS A 542 -2.04 25.00 -12.69
C HIS A 542 -2.34 23.49 -12.71
N ILE A 543 -3.22 23.06 -11.80
CA ILE A 543 -3.69 21.68 -11.69
C ILE A 543 -5.16 21.63 -12.14
N ASP A 544 -5.44 20.83 -13.16
CA ASP A 544 -6.79 20.54 -13.64
C ASP A 544 -7.07 19.05 -13.44
N LYS A 545 -8.24 18.71 -12.92
CA LYS A 545 -8.61 17.30 -12.64
C LYS A 545 -9.04 16.53 -13.88
N ARG A 546 -9.21 17.21 -15.01
CA ARG A 546 -9.48 16.60 -16.31
C ARG A 546 -8.17 16.17 -16.95
N THR A 547 -8.25 15.13 -17.76
CA THR A 547 -7.15 14.72 -18.64
C THR A 547 -7.07 15.65 -19.85
N LEU A 548 -6.20 16.65 -19.75
CA LEU A 548 -5.90 17.63 -20.80
C LEU A 548 -4.45 17.49 -21.27
N PHE A 549 -4.19 17.82 -22.53
CA PHE A 549 -2.85 17.83 -23.15
C PHE A 549 -2.31 19.25 -23.36
N GLU A 550 -3.07 20.26 -22.93
CA GLU A 550 -2.74 21.67 -22.96
C GLU A 550 -3.24 22.30 -21.66
N CYS A 551 -2.48 23.23 -21.09
CA CYS A 551 -2.89 23.94 -19.89
C CYS A 551 -4.06 24.89 -20.19
N PRO A 552 -5.21 24.78 -19.51
CA PRO A 552 -6.36 25.66 -19.76
C PRO A 552 -6.16 27.10 -19.26
N HIS A 553 -5.09 27.36 -18.49
CA HIS A 553 -4.79 28.67 -17.93
C HIS A 553 -3.76 29.46 -18.75
N CYS A 554 -2.67 28.82 -19.18
CA CYS A 554 -1.59 29.48 -19.93
C CYS A 554 -1.36 28.95 -21.35
N HIS A 555 -2.17 27.99 -21.81
CA HIS A 555 -2.08 27.36 -23.14
C HIS A 555 -0.74 26.66 -23.45
N SER A 556 0.06 26.37 -22.43
CA SER A 556 1.28 25.59 -22.59
C SER A 556 0.96 24.11 -22.84
N GLU A 557 1.59 23.52 -23.85
CA GLU A 557 1.61 22.07 -24.11
C GLU A 557 2.58 21.32 -23.18
N ASN A 558 3.42 22.03 -22.41
CA ASN A 558 4.30 21.44 -21.41
C ASN A 558 3.52 21.06 -20.15
N VAL A 559 2.73 19.99 -20.26
CA VAL A 559 1.95 19.41 -19.17
C VAL A 559 2.47 18.04 -18.77
N ASP A 560 2.38 17.75 -17.48
CA ASP A 560 2.56 16.42 -16.89
C ASP A 560 1.19 15.91 -16.44
N HIS A 561 1.09 14.62 -16.15
CA HIS A 561 -0.11 14.00 -15.60
C HIS A 561 0.20 13.39 -14.24
N ALA A 562 -0.69 13.57 -13.26
CA ALA A 562 -0.68 12.78 -12.03
C ALA A 562 -1.68 11.64 -12.11
N THR A 563 -1.25 10.46 -11.69
CA THR A 563 -2.00 9.20 -11.78
C THR A 563 -1.54 8.22 -10.70
N ARG A 564 -2.33 7.18 -10.45
CA ARG A 564 -1.87 6.00 -9.71
C ARG A 564 -1.36 4.94 -10.67
N VAL A 565 -0.11 4.54 -10.51
CA VAL A 565 0.47 3.40 -11.26
C VAL A 565 0.45 2.13 -10.40
N ILE A 566 0.68 2.28 -9.10
CA ILE A 566 0.99 1.20 -8.14
C ILE A 566 0.41 1.45 -6.74
N GLY A 567 -0.54 2.37 -6.57
CA GLY A 567 -1.21 2.57 -5.29
C GLY A 567 -1.32 4.01 -4.78
N TYR A 568 -0.50 4.97 -5.25
CA TYR A 568 -0.56 6.35 -4.77
C TYR A 568 -0.47 7.37 -5.91
N LEU A 569 -1.06 8.55 -5.70
CA LEU A 569 -1.16 9.61 -6.69
C LEU A 569 0.18 10.35 -6.81
N LYS A 570 0.82 10.24 -7.97
CA LYS A 570 2.07 10.94 -8.27
C LYS A 570 2.11 11.39 -9.72
N ARG A 571 2.90 12.43 -10.00
CA ARG A 571 3.30 12.81 -11.37
C ARG A 571 3.90 11.60 -12.09
N VAL A 572 3.52 11.39 -13.33
CA VAL A 572 4.06 10.32 -14.19
C VAL A 572 5.58 10.47 -14.30
N SER A 573 6.06 11.71 -14.44
CA SER A 573 7.49 12.03 -14.50
C SER A 573 8.30 11.64 -13.25
N CYS A 574 7.66 11.45 -12.09
CA CYS A 574 8.34 11.02 -10.86
C CYS A 574 8.58 9.50 -10.81
N PHE A 575 7.84 8.70 -11.56
CA PHE A 575 8.07 7.25 -11.61
C PHE A 575 9.38 6.92 -12.35
N SER A 576 9.87 5.70 -12.15
CA SER A 576 11.03 5.21 -12.91
C SER A 576 10.76 5.24 -14.42
N THR A 577 11.81 5.39 -15.23
CA THR A 577 11.66 5.43 -16.69
C THR A 577 10.91 4.21 -17.25
N ALA A 578 11.14 3.02 -16.66
CA ALA A 578 10.45 1.81 -17.06
C ALA A 578 8.94 1.88 -16.75
N ARG A 579 8.56 2.42 -15.59
CA ARG A 579 7.15 2.62 -15.23
C ARG A 579 6.47 3.72 -16.05
N GLN A 580 7.21 4.75 -16.47
CA GLN A 580 6.69 5.72 -17.43
C GLN A 580 6.39 5.09 -18.79
N LYS A 581 7.21 4.14 -19.25
CA LYS A 581 6.96 3.38 -20.48
C LYS A 581 5.73 2.47 -20.33
N GLU A 582 5.63 1.71 -19.24
CA GLU A 582 4.47 0.87 -18.94
C GLU A 582 3.19 1.70 -18.84
N HIS A 583 3.24 2.86 -18.16
CA HIS A 583 2.09 3.76 -18.06
C HIS A 583 1.54 4.20 -19.43
N LYS A 584 2.41 4.42 -20.43
CA LYS A 584 1.99 4.79 -21.79
C LYS A 584 1.24 3.67 -22.53
N LEU A 585 1.42 2.42 -22.11
CA LEU A 585 0.72 1.26 -22.66
C LEU A 585 -0.65 1.05 -22.01
N ARG A 586 -0.89 1.63 -20.83
CA ARG A 586 -2.14 1.43 -20.10
C ARG A 586 -3.33 1.92 -20.93
N HIS A 587 -4.29 1.02 -21.15
CA HIS A 587 -5.51 1.37 -21.84
C HIS A 587 -6.41 2.27 -20.96
N TYR A 588 -6.68 3.46 -21.47
CA TYR A 588 -7.78 4.36 -21.07
C TYR A 588 -8.87 4.18 -22.14
N HIS A 589 -10.11 3.98 -21.72
CA HIS A 589 -11.20 3.51 -22.59
C HIS A 589 -11.71 4.59 -23.55
N VAL A 590 -11.07 4.72 -24.72
CA VAL A 590 -11.37 5.75 -25.74
C VAL A 590 -12.84 5.74 -26.15
N LYS A 591 -13.43 6.94 -26.21
CA LYS A 591 -14.80 7.21 -26.68
C LYS A 591 -15.23 6.43 -27.91
#